data_AF-A0A7X7FXT8-F1
#
_entry.id   AF-A0A7X7FXT8-F1
#
_cell.length_a   1.000
_cell.length_b   1.000
_cell.length_c   1.000
_cell.angle_alpha   90.00
_cell.angle_beta   90.00
_cell.angle_gamma   90.00
#
_symmetry.space_group_name_H-M   'P 1'
#
loop_
_entity.id
_entity.type
_entity.pdbx_description
1 polymer ?
#
loop_
_entity_poly.entity_id
_entity_poly.type
_entity_poly.pdbx_seq_one_letter_code
_entity_poly.pdbx_strand_id
1 'polypeptide(L)'
;CPPEKAALVLSLFTGASRELEEALLVNPYDRVACAEAMEKALSFPEEERRRRNEKMRSVVARNNIFRWAGRTLTDLFRMEFAE
;
A
#
# COMPACT_ATOMS: atom_id res chain seq x y z
N CYS A 1 16.46 0.50 10.12
CA CYS A 1 15.68 -0.72 9.81
C CYS A 1 15.70 -0.90 8.30
N PRO A 2 16.14 -2.05 7.77
CA PRO A 2 16.08 -2.31 6.34
C PRO A 2 14.63 -2.17 5.82
N PRO A 3 14.40 -1.69 4.59
CA PRO A 3 13.06 -1.47 4.06
C PRO A 3 12.17 -2.73 4.08
N GLU A 4 12.76 -3.90 3.95
CA GLU A 4 12.11 -5.22 3.98
C GLU A 4 11.68 -5.66 5.38
N LYS A 5 12.16 -4.99 6.43
CA LYS A 5 11.81 -5.24 7.84
C LYS A 5 11.02 -4.10 8.46
N ALA A 6 10.59 -3.12 7.65
CA ALA A 6 9.86 -1.95 8.11
C ALA A 6 8.34 -2.20 8.13
N ALA A 7 7.69 -1.69 9.17
CA ALA A 7 6.24 -1.54 9.20
C ALA A 7 5.82 -0.27 8.45
N LEU A 8 4.62 -0.26 7.88
CA LEU A 8 4.04 0.89 7.19
C LEU A 8 2.86 1.43 7.99
N VAL A 9 2.92 2.70 8.36
CA VAL A 9 1.76 3.47 8.86
C VAL A 9 1.27 4.32 7.70
N LEU A 10 -0.02 4.20 7.36
CA LEU A 10 -0.56 4.78 6.13
C LEU A 10 -1.89 5.47 6.41
N SER A 11 -2.10 6.66 5.86
CA SER A 11 -3.40 7.32 5.96
C SER A 11 -4.46 6.54 5.16
N LEU A 12 -5.60 6.30 5.80
CA LEU A 12 -6.75 5.63 5.17
C LEU A 12 -7.32 6.40 3.97
N PHE A 13 -7.04 7.70 3.86
CA PHE A 13 -7.49 8.57 2.76
C PHE A 13 -6.58 8.52 1.53
N THR A 14 -5.43 7.85 1.61
CA THR A 14 -4.57 7.66 0.43
C THR A 14 -5.20 6.64 -0.53
N GLY A 15 -5.04 6.83 -1.84
CA GLY A 15 -5.49 5.82 -2.81
C GLY A 15 -4.84 4.45 -2.57
N ALA A 16 -3.60 4.44 -2.10
CA ALA A 16 -2.84 3.23 -1.76
C ALA A 16 -3.43 2.42 -0.61
N SER A 17 -4.27 3.01 0.26
CA SER A 17 -4.92 2.29 1.36
C SER A 17 -5.82 1.15 0.89
N ARG A 18 -6.31 1.24 -0.35
CA ARG A 18 -7.15 0.23 -1.01
C ARG A 18 -6.40 -1.02 -1.43
N GLU A 19 -5.07 -0.94 -1.52
CA GLU A 19 -4.22 -2.03 -2.01
C GLU A 19 -3.24 -2.52 -0.93
N LEU A 20 -2.80 -1.62 -0.04
CA LEU A 20 -1.81 -1.91 0.99
C LEU A 20 -2.47 -2.25 2.34
N GLU A 21 -3.34 -3.26 2.34
CA GLU A 21 -4.18 -3.63 3.49
C GLU A 21 -3.40 -4.11 4.74
N GLU A 22 -2.16 -4.58 4.57
CA GLU A 22 -1.32 -5.02 5.70
C GLU A 22 -0.64 -3.86 6.44
N ALA A 23 -0.79 -2.62 5.94
CA ALA A 23 -0.36 -1.41 6.63
C ALA A 23 -1.22 -1.13 7.87
N LEU A 24 -0.66 -0.40 8.83
CA LEU A 24 -1.44 0.20 9.91
C LEU A 24 -2.15 1.44 9.35
N LEU A 25 -3.42 1.27 8.98
CA LEU A 25 -4.25 2.36 8.48
C LEU A 25 -4.64 3.30 9.62
N VAL A 26 -4.41 4.60 9.41
CA VAL A 26 -4.68 5.64 10.41
C VAL A 26 -5.53 6.76 9.81
N ASN A 27 -6.38 7.36 10.66
CA ASN A 27 -6.97 8.65 10.37
C ASN A 27 -5.95 9.74 10.75
N PRO A 28 -5.35 10.49 9.80
CA PRO A 28 -4.33 11.49 10.10
C PRO A 28 -4.84 12.66 10.95
N TYR A 29 -6.16 12.84 11.05
CA TYR A 29 -6.78 13.87 11.89
C TYR A 29 -6.95 13.42 13.35
N ASP A 30 -6.75 12.13 13.64
CA ASP A 30 -6.73 11.59 14.99
C ASP A 30 -5.29 11.39 15.45
N ARG A 31 -4.77 12.38 16.16
CA ARG A 31 -3.38 12.41 16.61
C ARG A 31 -3.07 11.29 17.61
N VAL A 32 -4.04 10.89 18.43
CA VAL A 32 -3.85 9.84 19.45
C VAL A 32 -3.76 8.50 18.76
N ALA A 33 -4.72 8.18 17.88
CA ALA A 33 -4.69 6.94 17.10
C ALA A 33 -3.43 6.83 16.21
N CYS A 34 -2.96 7.95 15.65
CA CYS A 34 -1.69 7.97 14.92
C CYS A 34 -0.49 7.62 15.82
N ALA A 35 -0.42 8.18 17.03
CA ALA A 35 0.65 7.89 17.98
C ALA A 35 0.64 6.41 18.41
N GLU A 36 -0.54 5.86 18.74
CA GLU A 36 -0.73 4.46 19.08
C GLU A 36 -0.32 3.53 17.92
N ALA A 37 -0.66 3.89 16.68
CA ALA A 37 -0.24 3.13 15.50
C ALA A 37 1.28 3.16 15.30
N MET A 38 1.94 4.29 15.57
CA MET A 38 3.41 4.40 15.52
C MET A 38 4.07 3.54 16.61
N GLU A 39 3.55 3.57 17.83
CA GLU A 39 4.03 2.72 18.93
C GLU A 39 3.90 1.23 18.55
N LYS A 40 2.72 0.83 18.05
CA LYS A 40 2.46 -0.52 17.58
C LYS A 40 3.38 -0.95 16.44
N ALA A 41 3.67 -0.04 15.50
CA ALA A 41 4.59 -0.31 14.40
C ALA A 41 6.01 -0.61 14.90
N LEU A 42 6.45 0.11 15.93
CA LEU A 42 7.76 -0.07 16.57
C LEU A 42 7.82 -1.34 17.42
N SER A 43 6.70 -1.76 18.01
CA SER A 43 6.63 -2.95 18.86
C SER A 43 6.48 -4.27 18.09
N PHE A 44 6.27 -4.24 16.77
CA PHE A 44 6.10 -5.48 16.00
C PHE A 44 7.38 -6.34 16.02
N PRO A 45 7.24 -7.68 16.21
CA PRO A 45 8.32 -8.61 15.94
C PRO A 45 8.86 -8.43 14.52
N GLU A 46 10.16 -8.64 14.33
CA GLU A 46 10.79 -8.53 13.00
C GLU A 46 10.10 -9.40 11.94
N GLU A 47 9.74 -10.63 12.31
CA GLU A 47 9.09 -11.57 11.41
C GLU A 47 7.72 -11.09 10.93
N GLU A 48 6.95 -10.44 11.82
CA GLU A 48 5.65 -9.87 11.45
C GLU A 48 5.81 -8.65 10.52
N ARG A 49 6.82 -7.81 10.76
CA ARG A 49 7.13 -6.68 9.86
C ARG A 49 7.53 -7.18 8.48
N ARG A 50 8.39 -8.20 8.42
CA ARG A 50 8.83 -8.86 7.18
C ARG A 50 7.63 -9.43 6.41
N ARG A 51 6.79 -10.23 7.07
CA ARG A 51 5.60 -10.86 6.49
C ARG A 51 4.63 -9.82 5.89
N ARG A 52 4.33 -8.74 6.64
CA ARG A 52 3.47 -7.63 6.16
C ARG A 52 4.09 -6.92 4.96
N ASN A 53 5.38 -6.62 5.02
CA ASN A 53 6.11 -5.92 3.97
C ASN A 53 6.15 -6.74 2.67
N GLU A 54 6.45 -8.03 2.74
CA GLU A 54 6.48 -8.95 1.61
C GLU A 54 5.12 -9.02 0.89
N LYS A 55 4.02 -9.12 1.65
CA LYS A 55 2.67 -9.09 1.09
C LYS A 55 2.38 -7.80 0.33
N MET A 56 2.66 -6.64 0.94
CA MET A 56 2.45 -5.34 0.30
C MET A 56 3.33 -5.19 -0.95
N ARG A 57 4.59 -5.60 -0.90
CA ARG A 57 5.48 -5.60 -2.08
C ARG A 57 4.98 -6.49 -3.19
N SER A 58 4.40 -7.65 -2.87
CA SER A 58 3.76 -8.53 -3.86
C SER A 58 2.55 -7.86 -4.53
N VAL A 59 1.76 -7.08 -3.79
CA VAL A 59 0.68 -6.27 -4.39
C VAL A 59 1.24 -5.22 -5.35
N VAL A 60 2.22 -4.42 -4.93
CA VAL A 60 2.85 -3.38 -5.77
C VAL A 60 3.53 -3.97 -7.00
N ALA A 61 4.21 -5.11 -6.86
CA ALA A 61 4.86 -5.80 -7.97
C ALA A 61 3.84 -6.30 -9.01
N ARG A 62 2.68 -6.79 -8.56
CA ARG A 62 1.58 -7.21 -9.43
C ARG A 62 0.89 -6.02 -10.11
N ASN A 63 0.68 -4.92 -9.39
CA ASN A 63 0.03 -3.70 -9.88
C ASN A 63 1.05 -2.61 -10.26
N ASN A 64 2.08 -2.99 -11.00
CA ASN A 64 3.16 -2.09 -11.37
C ASN A 64 2.79 -1.14 -12.53
N ILE A 65 3.71 -0.20 -12.81
CA ILE A 65 3.53 0.83 -13.85
C ILE A 65 3.30 0.26 -15.25
N PHE A 66 3.92 -0.87 -15.59
CA PHE A 66 3.74 -1.49 -16.91
C PHE A 66 2.33 -2.07 -17.06
N ARG A 67 1.80 -2.69 -16.01
CA ARG A 67 0.43 -3.19 -16.00
C ARG A 67 -0.58 -2.04 -16.09
N TRP A 68 -0.32 -0.94 -15.40
CA TRP A 68 -1.14 0.27 -15.49
C TRP A 68 -1.12 0.84 -16.92
N ALA A 69 0.06 1.00 -17.53
CA ALA A 69 0.20 1.54 -18.88
C ALA A 69 -0.52 0.66 -19.92
N GLY A 70 -0.32 -0.66 -19.85
CA GLY A 70 -0.97 -1.60 -20.75
C GLY A 70 -2.50 -1.57 -20.65
N ARG A 71 -3.05 -1.49 -19.43
CA ARG A 71 -4.50 -1.34 -19.21
C ARG A 71 -5.01 -0.01 -19.78
N THR A 72 -4.36 1.08 -19.44
CA THR A 72 -4.76 2.44 -19.86
C THR A 72 -4.77 2.57 -21.38
N LEU A 73 -3.73 2.08 -22.06
CA LEU A 73 -3.66 2.09 -23.52
C LEU A 73 -4.72 1.19 -24.15
N THR A 74 -4.95 0.00 -23.60
CA THR A 74 -5.99 -0.92 -24.10
C THR A 74 -7.38 -0.30 -23.98
N ASP A 75 -7.66 0.36 -22.85
CA ASP A 75 -8.94 1.02 -22.61
C ASP A 75 -9.13 2.22 -23.54
N LEU A 76 -8.07 2.99 -23.79
CA LEU A 76 -8.09 4.11 -24.74
C LEU A 76 -8.40 3.64 -26.17
N PHE A 77 -7.69 2.61 -26.66
CA PHE A 77 -7.94 2.09 -28.01
C PHE A 77 -9.33 1.48 -28.15
N ARG A 78 -9.89 0.87 -27.10
CA ARG A 78 -11.27 0.37 -27.13
C ARG A 78 -12.31 1.47 -27.30
N MET A 79 -12.03 2.68 -26.81
CA MET A 79 -12.94 3.82 -26.96
C MET A 79 -12.87 4.42 -28.37
N GLU A 80 -11.68 4.50 -28.98
CA GLU A 80 -11.50 5.05 -30.33
C GLU A 80 -12.09 4.16 -31.45
N PHE A 81 -12.21 2.85 -31.23
CA PHE A 81 -12.73 1.91 -32.25
C PHE A 81 -14.14 1.39 -31.94
N ALA A 82 -14.86 2.04 -31.02
CA ALA A 82 -16.27 1.74 -30.71
C ALA A 82 -17.27 2.64 -31.45
N GLU A 83 -16.81 3.40 -32.46
CA GLU A 83 -17.65 4.08 -33.46
C GLU A 83 -17.85 3.22 -34.71
#